data_AF-A0A6A4Z6J2-F1
#
_entry.id   AF-A0A6A4Z6J2-F1
#
_cell.length_a   1.000
_cell.length_b   1.000
_cell.length_c   1.000
_cell.angle_alpha   90.00
_cell.angle_beta   90.00
_cell.angle_gamma   90.00
#
_symmetry.space_group_name_H-M   'P 1'
#
loop_
_entity.id
_entity.type
_entity.pdbx_description
1 polymer ?
#
loop_
_entity_poly.entity_id
_entity_poly.type
_entity_poly.pdbx_seq_one_letter_code
_entity_poly.pdbx_strand_id
1 'polypeptide(L)'
;DNGLVIGKWKSDIFGCFNDLVPNCLLATFCPCVSLAQTLHRIGMYTFNTVLIVFAGMYLLYLVFYILQCSASSSISFNSMGYPVVSAAATFWWYIALALQIAAFVLFMVIRMRVRKAFQIPGTPLEDCACSFFCSCCVLAQMASHTESFTPNQCTFSPKDTLPGYEF
;
A
#
# COMPACT_ATOMS: atom_id res chain seq x y z
N ASP A 1 16.19 -24.70 5.29
CA ASP A 1 14.88 -24.18 5.74
C ASP A 1 15.01 -22.76 6.24
N ASN A 2 14.35 -21.81 5.59
CA ASN A 2 14.46 -20.37 5.90
C ASN A 2 13.60 -19.92 7.08
N GLY A 3 13.02 -20.87 7.86
CA GLY A 3 12.16 -20.57 9.00
C GLY A 3 10.79 -19.95 8.67
N LEU A 4 10.48 -19.73 7.38
CA LEU A 4 9.23 -19.09 6.95
C LEU A 4 8.10 -20.11 6.80
N VAL A 5 6.91 -19.71 7.25
CA VAL A 5 5.69 -20.51 7.14
C VAL A 5 5.21 -20.50 5.69
N ILE A 6 4.98 -21.68 5.10
CA ILE A 6 4.46 -21.84 3.74
C ILE A 6 3.01 -22.37 3.83
N GLY A 7 2.14 -21.98 2.90
CA GLY A 7 0.78 -22.50 2.81
C GLY A 7 -0.22 -21.85 3.77
N LYS A 8 0.21 -20.92 4.63
CA LYS A 8 -0.66 -20.08 5.48
C LYS A 8 0.04 -18.79 5.90
N TRP A 9 -0.74 -17.77 6.26
CA TRP A 9 -0.20 -16.56 6.89
C TRP A 9 0.38 -16.85 8.27
N LYS A 10 1.44 -16.11 8.65
CA LYS A 10 2.07 -16.23 9.98
C LYS A 10 1.19 -15.61 11.07
N SER A 11 0.49 -14.53 10.74
CA SER A 11 -0.43 -13.82 11.61
C SER A 11 -1.74 -13.54 10.87
N ASP A 12 -2.83 -13.39 11.63
CA ASP A 12 -4.12 -12.95 11.09
C ASP A 12 -4.05 -11.47 10.66
N ILE A 13 -5.02 -11.04 9.84
CA ILE A 13 -5.06 -9.67 9.30
C ILE A 13 -5.09 -8.65 10.43
N PHE A 14 -5.96 -8.83 11.42
CA PHE A 14 -6.02 -7.95 12.60
C PHE A 14 -4.97 -8.29 13.67
N GLY A 15 -4.02 -9.18 13.37
CA GLY A 15 -2.91 -9.48 14.26
C GLY A 15 -1.96 -8.29 14.47
N CYS A 16 -2.05 -7.23 13.67
CA CYS A 16 -1.22 -6.03 13.80
C CYS A 16 -1.37 -5.30 15.15
N PHE A 17 -2.49 -5.50 15.86
CA PHE A 17 -2.70 -4.92 17.20
C PHE A 17 -1.82 -5.55 18.29
N ASN A 18 -1.31 -6.77 18.06
CA ASN A 18 -0.42 -7.44 19.01
C ASN A 18 1.03 -6.92 18.91
N ASP A 19 1.43 -6.43 17.73
CA ASP A 19 2.75 -5.85 17.44
C ASP A 19 2.60 -4.39 16.98
N LEU A 20 1.98 -3.56 17.83
CA LEU A 20 1.64 -2.17 17.48
C LEU A 20 2.89 -1.34 17.12
N VAL A 21 3.99 -1.56 17.85
CA VAL A 21 5.32 -0.96 17.64
C VAL A 21 6.31 -2.07 17.30
N PRO A 22 7.09 -1.97 16.20
CA PRO A 22 7.08 -0.91 15.18
C PRO A 22 6.08 -1.15 14.05
N ASN A 23 5.46 -2.33 13.94
CA ASN A 23 4.87 -2.82 12.69
C ASN A 23 3.59 -2.05 12.29
N CYS A 24 2.57 -2.01 13.15
CA CYS A 24 1.31 -1.34 12.81
C CYS A 24 1.49 0.17 12.59
N LEU A 25 2.31 0.83 13.43
CA LEU A 25 2.61 2.25 13.28
C LEU A 25 3.38 2.54 12.00
N LEU A 26 4.41 1.77 11.67
CA LEU A 26 5.18 1.98 10.45
C LEU A 26 4.31 1.72 9.21
N ALA A 27 3.47 0.69 9.23
CA ALA A 27 2.51 0.43 8.15
C ALA A 27 1.45 1.53 8.00
N THR A 28 1.14 2.27 9.06
CA THR A 28 0.14 3.35 9.05
C THR A 28 0.75 4.69 8.65
N PHE A 29 1.89 5.06 9.23
CA PHE A 29 2.52 6.38 9.04
C PHE A 29 3.54 6.40 7.89
N CYS A 30 4.16 5.27 7.58
CA CYS A 30 5.15 5.14 6.51
C CYS A 30 4.90 3.87 5.67
N PRO A 31 3.71 3.74 5.05
CA PRO A 31 3.32 2.53 4.33
C PRO A 31 4.29 2.21 3.18
N CYS A 32 4.84 3.22 2.51
CA CYS A 32 5.82 3.04 1.43
C CYS A 32 7.13 2.42 1.92
N VAL A 33 7.61 2.79 3.12
CA VAL A 33 8.82 2.22 3.73
C VAL A 33 8.55 0.78 4.15
N SER A 34 7.46 0.54 4.88
CA SER A 34 7.10 -0.81 5.34
C SER A 34 6.90 -1.77 4.16
N LEU A 35 6.28 -1.29 3.06
CA LEU A 35 6.12 -2.07 1.84
C LEU A 35 7.47 -2.32 1.14
N ALA A 36 8.32 -1.31 1.03
CA ALA A 36 9.66 -1.44 0.44
C ALA A 36 10.54 -2.40 1.23
N GLN A 37 10.52 -2.35 2.56
CA GLN A 37 11.22 -3.30 3.43
C GLN A 37 10.73 -4.73 3.21
N THR A 38 9.41 -4.91 3.14
CA THR A 38 8.77 -6.22 2.92
C THR A 38 9.17 -6.80 1.56
N LEU A 39 9.05 -6.01 0.49
CA LEU A 39 9.35 -6.46 -0.88
C LEU A 39 10.85 -6.68 -1.13
N HIS A 40 11.70 -5.86 -0.52
CA HIS A 40 13.14 -6.06 -0.57
C HIS A 40 13.54 -7.32 0.19
N ARG A 41 12.95 -7.57 1.37
CA ARG A 41 13.29 -8.74 2.18
C ARG A 41 13.01 -10.06 1.47
N ILE A 42 11.95 -10.13 0.68
CA ILE A 42 11.63 -11.31 -0.13
C ILE A 42 12.37 -11.35 -1.47
N GLY A 43 13.15 -10.34 -1.83
CA GLY A 43 13.89 -10.30 -3.09
C GLY A 43 13.02 -10.01 -4.32
N MET A 44 11.76 -9.61 -4.15
CA MET A 44 10.85 -9.34 -5.29
C MET A 44 11.18 -8.04 -6.03
N TYR A 45 11.58 -7.02 -5.28
CA TYR A 45 11.90 -5.68 -5.81
C TYR A 45 12.99 -5.03 -4.96
N THR A 46 13.73 -4.08 -5.52
CA THR A 46 14.70 -3.31 -4.75
C THR A 46 13.99 -2.28 -3.86
N PHE A 47 14.53 -2.05 -2.66
CA PHE A 47 13.98 -1.11 -1.68
C PHE A 47 13.73 0.29 -2.29
N ASN A 48 14.74 0.82 -2.99
CA ASN A 48 14.66 2.16 -3.59
C ASN A 48 13.58 2.26 -4.68
N THR A 49 13.42 1.24 -5.52
CA THR A 49 12.41 1.26 -6.60
C THR A 49 11.00 1.32 -6.01
N VAL A 50 10.69 0.46 -5.04
CA VAL A 50 9.37 0.47 -4.39
C VAL A 50 9.13 1.79 -3.68
N LEU A 51 10.13 2.27 -2.92
CA LEU A 51 10.01 3.51 -2.17
C LEU A 51 9.74 4.70 -3.11
N ILE A 52 10.50 4.85 -4.19
CA ILE A 52 10.34 5.95 -5.16
C ILE A 52 8.97 5.88 -5.85
N VAL A 53 8.53 4.70 -6.28
CA VAL A 53 7.24 4.55 -6.97
C VAL A 53 6.08 4.93 -6.04
N PHE A 54 6.00 4.33 -4.85
CA PHE A 54 4.86 4.59 -3.95
C PHE A 54 4.93 5.98 -3.30
N ALA A 55 6.12 6.45 -2.90
CA ALA A 55 6.26 7.81 -2.38
C ALA A 55 5.98 8.85 -3.46
N GLY A 56 6.46 8.64 -4.69
CA GLY A 56 6.18 9.50 -5.83
C GLY A 56 4.70 9.57 -6.15
N MET A 57 3.99 8.44 -6.17
CA MET A 57 2.54 8.40 -6.37
C MET A 57 1.78 9.17 -5.27
N TYR A 58 2.17 9.00 -4.00
CA TYR A 58 1.57 9.73 -2.89
C TYR A 58 1.82 11.23 -2.95
N LEU A 59 3.05 11.65 -3.28
CA LEU A 59 3.39 13.07 -3.44
C LEU A 59 2.64 13.69 -4.62
N LEU A 60 2.55 13.00 -5.76
CA LEU A 60 1.76 13.46 -6.91
C LEU A 60 0.28 13.60 -6.56
N TYR A 61 -0.29 12.63 -5.85
CA TYR A 61 -1.66 12.72 -5.34
C TYR A 61 -1.86 13.97 -4.47
N LEU A 62 -0.95 14.23 -3.51
CA LEU A 62 -1.02 15.42 -2.66
C LEU A 62 -0.92 16.72 -3.47
N VAL A 63 -0.04 16.78 -4.47
CA VAL A 63 0.09 17.94 -5.35
C VAL A 63 -1.20 18.20 -6.10
N PHE A 64 -1.80 17.19 -6.75
CA PHE A 64 -3.06 17.36 -7.47
C PHE A 64 -4.23 17.70 -6.53
N TYR A 65 -4.22 17.17 -5.31
CA TYR A 65 -5.20 17.53 -4.29
C TYR A 65 -5.08 19.00 -3.84
N ILE A 66 -3.86 19.52 -3.66
CA ILE A 66 -3.63 20.94 -3.35
C ILE A 66 -4.04 21.82 -4.53
N LEU A 67 -3.69 21.44 -5.76
CA LEU A 67 -4.09 22.15 -6.97
C LEU A 67 -5.62 22.24 -7.09
N GLN A 68 -6.34 21.17 -6.76
CA GLN A 68 -7.80 21.15 -6.66
C GLN A 68 -8.32 22.20 -5.66
N CYS A 69 -7.74 22.30 -4.47
CA CYS A 69 -8.15 23.29 -3.46
C CYS A 69 -7.89 24.74 -3.90
N SER A 70 -6.87 24.96 -4.73
CA SER A 70 -6.58 26.29 -5.30
C SER A 70 -7.42 26.63 -6.54
N ALA A 71 -8.15 25.67 -7.11
CA ALA A 71 -8.98 25.91 -8.28
C ALA A 71 -10.32 26.53 -7.88
N SER A 72 -10.57 27.76 -8.31
CA SER A 72 -11.87 28.41 -8.16
C SER A 72 -12.95 27.59 -8.88
N SER A 73 -13.85 27.00 -8.11
CA SER A 73 -15.02 26.29 -8.63
C SER A 73 -16.23 27.23 -8.60
N SER A 74 -16.82 27.47 -9.77
CA SER A 74 -18.14 28.08 -9.88
C SER A 74 -19.19 26.98 -10.02
N ILE A 75 -20.23 27.07 -9.19
CA ILE A 75 -21.43 26.24 -9.31
C ILE A 75 -22.44 27.03 -10.12
N SER A 76 -22.83 26.51 -11.29
CA SER A 76 -23.92 27.04 -12.10
C SER A 76 -25.08 26.06 -12.10
N PHE A 77 -26.29 26.49 -12.41
CA PHE A 77 -27.44 25.60 -12.57
C PHE A 77 -27.81 25.52 -14.05
N ASN A 78 -28.08 24.32 -14.56
CA ASN A 78 -28.63 24.17 -15.91
C ASN A 78 -30.11 24.59 -15.95
N SER A 79 -30.72 24.64 -17.14
CA SER A 79 -32.13 25.04 -17.30
C SER A 79 -33.13 24.12 -16.58
N MET A 80 -32.69 22.92 -16.18
CA MET A 80 -33.49 21.95 -15.44
C MET A 80 -33.24 22.01 -13.92
N GLY A 81 -32.42 22.96 -13.44
CA GLY A 81 -32.12 23.15 -12.03
C GLY A 81 -31.06 22.20 -11.44
N TYR A 82 -30.33 21.45 -12.27
CA TYR A 82 -29.22 20.60 -11.82
C TYR A 82 -27.93 21.41 -11.68
N PRO A 83 -27.16 21.21 -10.59
CA PRO A 83 -25.87 21.85 -10.41
C PRO A 83 -24.87 21.32 -11.44
N VAL A 84 -24.20 22.25 -12.13
CA VAL A 84 -23.12 22.00 -13.08
C VAL A 84 -21.87 22.69 -12.54
N VAL A 85 -20.86 21.89 -12.23
CA VAL A 85 -19.53 22.36 -11.85
C VAL A 85 -18.64 22.47 -13.08
N SER A 86 -17.76 23.47 -13.11
CA SER A 86 -16.78 23.64 -14.16
C SER A 86 -15.95 22.37 -14.37
N ALA A 87 -15.89 21.86 -15.61
CA ALA A 87 -15.09 20.69 -15.96
C ALA A 87 -13.60 20.87 -15.58
N ALA A 88 -13.07 22.08 -15.75
CA ALA A 88 -11.71 22.44 -15.36
C ALA A 88 -11.49 22.34 -13.85
N ALA A 89 -12.51 22.62 -13.04
CA ALA A 89 -12.45 22.48 -11.59
C ALA A 89 -12.53 21.02 -11.13
N THR A 90 -12.94 20.06 -11.98
CA THR A 90 -12.99 18.63 -11.62
C THR A 90 -11.85 17.80 -12.21
N PHE A 91 -11.03 18.38 -13.08
CA PHE A 91 -9.94 17.70 -13.78
C PHE A 91 -8.91 17.09 -12.83
N TRP A 92 -8.44 17.89 -11.85
CA TRP A 92 -7.44 17.44 -10.87
C TRP A 92 -7.97 16.32 -9.97
N TRP A 93 -9.26 16.35 -9.63
CA TRP A 93 -9.92 15.28 -8.91
C TRP A 93 -9.86 13.94 -9.67
N TYR A 94 -10.16 13.92 -10.98
CA TYR A 94 -10.06 12.69 -11.77
C TYR A 94 -8.63 12.15 -11.85
N ILE A 95 -7.62 13.01 -11.98
CA ILE A 95 -6.21 12.59 -11.96
C ILE A 95 -5.84 12.00 -10.59
N ALA A 96 -6.20 12.68 -9.50
CA ALA A 96 -5.96 12.19 -8.15
C ALA A 96 -6.65 10.84 -7.89
N LEU A 97 -7.89 10.68 -8.36
CA LEU A 97 -8.63 9.42 -8.30
C LEU A 97 -7.93 8.31 -9.08
N ALA A 98 -7.46 8.60 -10.30
CA ALA A 98 -6.74 7.62 -11.13
C ALA A 98 -5.44 7.16 -10.46
N LEU A 99 -4.67 8.08 -9.86
CA LEU A 99 -3.46 7.76 -9.10
C LEU A 99 -3.76 6.88 -7.88
N GLN A 100 -4.84 7.20 -7.14
CA GLN A 100 -5.26 6.43 -5.98
C GLN A 100 -5.68 5.00 -6.37
N ILE A 101 -6.44 4.86 -7.46
CA ILE A 101 -6.84 3.55 -8.02
C ILE A 101 -5.59 2.77 -8.44
N ALA A 102 -4.65 3.40 -9.13
CA ALA A 102 -3.40 2.75 -9.53
C ALA A 102 -2.60 2.26 -8.32
N ALA A 103 -2.47 3.08 -7.26
CA ALA A 103 -1.77 2.69 -6.04
C ALA A 103 -2.44 1.50 -5.35
N PHE A 104 -3.78 1.51 -5.27
CA PHE A 104 -4.57 0.42 -4.72
C PHE A 104 -4.39 -0.88 -5.52
N VAL A 105 -4.47 -0.81 -6.85
CA VAL A 105 -4.27 -1.97 -7.73
C VAL A 105 -2.85 -2.53 -7.58
N LEU A 106 -1.82 -1.67 -7.56
CA LEU A 106 -0.43 -2.11 -7.35
C LEU A 106 -0.26 -2.82 -6.01
N PHE A 107 -0.82 -2.27 -4.93
CA PHE A 107 -0.78 -2.89 -3.60
C PHE A 107 -1.48 -4.25 -3.57
N MET A 108 -2.65 -4.35 -4.20
CA MET A 108 -3.39 -5.61 -4.34
C MET A 108 -2.60 -6.65 -5.16
N VAL A 109 -1.97 -6.24 -6.26
CA VAL A 109 -1.08 -7.10 -7.07
C VAL A 109 0.11 -7.57 -6.26
N ILE A 110 0.73 -6.70 -5.47
CA ILE A 110 1.83 -7.07 -4.57
C ILE A 110 1.37 -8.12 -3.55
N ARG A 111 0.24 -7.89 -2.86
CA ARG A 111 -0.31 -8.87 -1.92
C ARG A 111 -0.57 -10.22 -2.58
N MET A 112 -1.17 -10.22 -3.78
CA MET A 112 -1.39 -11.46 -4.54
C MET A 112 -0.08 -12.18 -4.89
N ARG A 113 0.95 -11.44 -5.29
CA ARG A 113 2.26 -12.02 -5.62
C ARG A 113 2.93 -12.61 -4.40
N VAL A 114 2.91 -11.91 -3.26
CA VAL A 114 3.40 -12.42 -1.97
C VAL A 114 2.66 -13.70 -1.60
N ARG A 115 1.33 -13.70 -1.68
CA ARG A 115 0.50 -14.88 -1.37
C ARG A 115 0.87 -16.08 -2.26
N LYS A 116 1.04 -15.86 -3.56
CA LYS A 116 1.47 -16.91 -4.51
C LYS A 116 2.89 -17.40 -4.25
N ALA A 117 3.82 -16.49 -3.93
CA ALA A 117 5.22 -16.80 -3.62
C ALA A 117 5.36 -17.75 -2.42
N PHE A 118 4.48 -17.63 -1.42
CA PHE A 118 4.46 -18.48 -0.23
C PHE A 118 3.38 -19.59 -0.29
N GLN A 119 2.82 -19.86 -1.48
CA GLN A 119 1.78 -20.87 -1.72
C GLN A 119 0.56 -20.77 -0.78
N ILE A 120 0.21 -19.56 -0.35
CA ILE A 120 -0.88 -19.34 0.60
C ILE A 120 -2.23 -19.41 -0.15
N PRO A 121 -3.18 -20.27 0.29
CA PRO A 121 -4.50 -20.36 -0.32
C PRO A 121 -5.28 -19.05 -0.13
N GLY A 122 -6.08 -18.67 -1.11
CA GLY A 122 -6.86 -17.43 -1.08
C GLY A 122 -7.30 -16.99 -2.46
N THR A 123 -8.19 -16.00 -2.51
CA THR A 123 -8.75 -15.48 -3.77
C THR A 123 -8.34 -14.03 -4.04
N PRO A 124 -8.25 -13.58 -5.31
CA PRO A 124 -8.02 -12.18 -5.63
C PRO A 124 -9.07 -11.23 -5.03
N LEU A 125 -10.31 -11.71 -4.87
CA LEU A 125 -11.41 -10.93 -4.26
C LEU A 125 -11.15 -10.69 -2.77
N GLU A 126 -10.70 -11.72 -2.06
CA GLU A 126 -10.28 -11.63 -0.66
C GLU A 126 -9.11 -10.65 -0.52
N ASP A 127 -8.09 -10.74 -1.38
CA ASP A 127 -6.95 -9.83 -1.39
C ASP A 127 -7.37 -8.37 -1.64
N CYS A 128 -8.36 -8.15 -2.50
CA CYS A 128 -8.98 -6.84 -2.76
C CYS A 128 -9.73 -6.31 -1.53
N ALA A 129 -10.65 -7.10 -0.98
CA ALA A 129 -11.46 -6.72 0.18
C ALA A 129 -10.58 -6.40 1.39
N CYS A 130 -9.60 -7.25 1.70
CA CYS A 130 -8.70 -7.04 2.82
C CYS A 130 -7.87 -5.75 2.65
N SER A 131 -7.37 -5.51 1.43
CA SER A 131 -6.59 -4.30 1.11
C SER A 131 -7.44 -3.03 1.16
N PHE A 132 -8.74 -3.12 0.84
CA PHE A 132 -9.66 -2.00 0.86
C PHE A 132 -10.10 -1.63 2.27
N PHE A 133 -10.46 -2.61 3.10
CA PHE A 133 -10.98 -2.37 4.44
C PHE A 133 -9.91 -2.11 5.50
N CYS A 134 -8.72 -2.73 5.40
CA CYS A 134 -7.61 -2.42 6.29
C CYS A 134 -6.25 -2.59 5.60
N SER A 135 -5.83 -1.57 4.85
CA SER A 135 -4.54 -1.56 4.16
C SER A 135 -3.33 -1.66 5.11
N CYS A 136 -3.36 -0.98 6.25
CA CYS A 136 -2.28 -1.04 7.24
C CYS A 136 -2.15 -2.43 7.89
N CYS A 137 -3.29 -3.08 8.19
CA CYS A 137 -3.32 -4.45 8.71
C CYS A 137 -2.72 -5.45 7.73
N VAL A 138 -3.11 -5.35 6.46
CA VAL A 138 -2.59 -6.19 5.37
C VAL A 138 -1.09 -6.01 5.20
N LEU A 139 -0.62 -4.76 5.24
CA LEU A 139 0.79 -4.45 5.15
C LEU A 139 1.57 -4.99 6.35
N ALA A 140 1.06 -4.79 7.56
CA ALA A 140 1.62 -5.33 8.79
C ALA A 140 1.67 -6.87 8.78
N GLN A 141 0.63 -7.54 8.27
CA GLN A 141 0.59 -9.00 8.10
C GLN A 141 1.71 -9.47 7.16
N MET A 142 1.89 -8.82 6.00
CA MET A 142 2.97 -9.15 5.06
C MET A 142 4.35 -8.89 5.67
N ALA A 143 4.52 -7.78 6.38
CA ALA A 143 5.76 -7.45 7.07
C ALA A 143 6.11 -8.46 8.18
N SER A 144 5.12 -8.90 8.97
CA SER A 144 5.30 -9.94 9.99
C SER A 144 5.64 -11.30 9.38
N HIS A 145 4.98 -11.65 8.27
CA HIS A 145 5.22 -12.91 7.57
C HIS A 145 6.65 -12.98 7.01
N THR A 146 7.16 -11.87 6.49
CA THR A 146 8.50 -11.76 5.90
C THR A 146 9.59 -11.40 6.92
N GLU A 147 9.20 -11.18 8.17
CA GLU A 147 10.08 -10.75 9.27
C GLU A 147 10.91 -9.49 8.92
N SER A 148 10.29 -8.58 8.15
CA SER A 148 10.97 -7.41 7.58
C SER A 148 11.37 -6.37 8.64
N PHE A 149 10.76 -6.39 9.82
CA PHE A 149 11.07 -5.49 10.95
C PHE A 149 11.70 -6.23 12.13
N THR A 150 12.41 -5.53 13.01
CA THR A 150 12.87 -6.03 14.32
C THR A 150 11.89 -5.59 15.41
N PRO A 151 11.44 -6.49 16.29
CA PRO A 151 10.63 -6.09 17.45
C PRO A 151 11.38 -5.05 18.30
N ASN A 152 10.65 -4.07 18.85
CA ASN A 152 11.18 -3.00 19.71
C ASN A 152 12.17 -2.02 19.05
N GLN A 153 12.41 -2.08 17.74
CA GLN A 153 13.23 -1.10 17.02
C GLN A 153 12.53 -0.58 15.77
N CYS A 154 12.31 0.73 15.69
CA CYS A 154 11.87 1.39 14.47
C CYS A 154 13.08 1.67 13.57
N THR A 155 13.40 0.73 12.68
CA THR A 155 14.40 0.96 11.61
C THR A 155 13.71 1.24 10.29
N PHE A 156 14.23 2.23 9.55
CA PHE A 156 13.80 2.57 8.19
C PHE A 156 14.67 1.88 7.13
N SER A 157 15.77 1.25 7.55
CA SER A 157 16.68 0.56 6.64
C SER A 157 16.08 -0.79 6.22
N PRO A 158 16.26 -1.23 4.97
CA PRO A 158 15.96 -2.60 4.59
C PRO A 158 16.85 -3.59 5.33
N LYS A 159 16.31 -4.79 5.61
CA LYS A 159 17.10 -5.96 5.99
C LYS A 159 17.52 -6.73 4.74
N ASP A 160 18.61 -7.49 4.84
CA ASP A 160 19.10 -8.36 3.76
C ASP A 160 18.03 -9.33 3.27
N THR A 161 18.08 -9.66 1.97
CA THR A 161 17.17 -10.60 1.33
C THR A 161 17.19 -11.98 2.02
N LEU A 162 16.03 -12.65 2.04
CA LEU A 162 15.93 -13.99 2.60
C LEU A 162 16.73 -14.98 1.73
N PRO A 163 17.63 -15.79 2.33
CA PRO A 163 18.41 -16.77 1.58
C PRO A 163 17.47 -17.75 0.86
N GLY A 164 17.65 -18.01 -0.44
CA GLY A 164 16.80 -18.92 -1.21
C GLY A 164 15.53 -18.32 -1.82
N TYR A 165 15.30 -17.01 -1.68
CA TYR A 165 14.32 -16.25 -2.47
C TYR A 165 15.04 -15.12 -3.21
N GLU A 166 15.48 -15.42 -4.44
CA GLU A 166 15.83 -14.42 -5.46
C GLU A 166 14.76 -14.55 -6.55
N PHE A 167 13.96 -13.51 -6.75
CA PHE A 167 12.93 -13.48 -7.80
C PHE A 167 13.47 -12.87 -9.10
#